data_AF-A0A6P1M277-F1
#
_entry.id   AF-A0A6P1M277-F1
#
_cell.length_a   1.000
_cell.length_b   1.000
_cell.length_c   1.000
_cell.angle_alpha   90.00
_cell.angle_beta   90.00
_cell.angle_gamma   90.00
#
_symmetry.space_group_name_H-M   'P 1'
#
loop_
_entity.id
_entity.type
_entity.pdbx_description
1 polymer ?
#
loop_
_entity_poly.entity_id
_entity_poly.type
_entity_poly.pdbx_seq_one_letter_code
_entity_poly.pdbx_strand_id
1 'polypeptide(L)'
;MKKTLTLAAVALISASALAQTVTSANVVGYIKAETQDGLQLMSSPFGPASINDLSLTNGVGGFTADIADNIHVYVPGSGYQNYYYLGYTGDPAYDYKWVDGSFNIITNVMPGSTAFWYRSRAGGTVTNLFAGDVPMEASNDVVIAEGLQLISWPYTADMDINSVGLTNGLGGFTADVADNIHVYIPGSGYQNYYYLGYTGDPNYDYKWVDGSFNIATNPIPPNSGFWYRCRKTGGFTWTMNKPYLND
;
A
#
# COMPACT_ATOMS: atom_id res chain seq x y z
N MET A 1 65.10 47.78 24.43
CA MET A 1 63.71 47.84 23.94
C MET A 1 63.67 47.32 22.51
N LYS A 2 63.21 46.08 22.29
CA LYS A 2 62.80 45.56 20.98
C LYS A 2 61.45 44.89 21.18
N LYS A 3 60.38 45.47 20.62
CA LYS A 3 59.03 44.92 20.65
C LYS A 3 58.86 44.06 19.40
N THR A 4 58.67 42.76 19.57
CA THR A 4 58.33 41.83 18.51
C THR A 4 56.81 41.84 18.38
N LEU A 5 56.29 42.30 17.24
CA LEU A 5 54.87 42.21 16.90
C LEU A 5 54.64 40.86 16.21
N THR A 6 53.89 39.97 16.87
CA THR A 6 53.41 38.73 16.25
C THR A 6 52.02 39.01 15.67
N LEU A 7 51.90 39.02 14.35
CA LEU A 7 50.61 39.13 13.66
C LEU A 7 50.09 37.71 13.41
N ALA A 8 49.01 37.31 14.08
CA ALA A 8 48.30 36.07 13.80
C ALA A 8 47.18 36.36 12.77
N ALA A 9 47.30 35.81 11.57
CA ALA A 9 46.24 35.82 10.57
C ALA A 9 45.26 34.68 10.85
N VAL A 10 44.04 35.02 11.26
CA VAL A 10 42.93 34.05 11.38
C VAL A 10 42.30 33.91 10.00
N ALA A 11 42.48 32.76 9.36
CA ALA A 11 41.76 32.41 8.14
C ALA A 11 40.35 31.92 8.51
N LEU A 12 39.33 32.73 8.26
CA LEU A 12 37.94 32.26 8.24
C LEU A 12 37.71 31.44 6.97
N ILE A 13 37.58 30.13 7.10
CA ILE A 13 37.05 29.27 6.04
C ILE A 13 35.53 29.33 6.17
N SER A 14 34.89 30.19 5.37
CA SER A 14 33.44 30.16 5.16
C SER A 14 33.10 28.90 4.36
N ALA A 15 32.56 27.88 5.02
CA ALA A 15 31.98 26.73 4.36
C ALA A 15 30.70 27.19 3.64
N SER A 16 30.79 27.45 2.34
CA SER A 16 29.63 27.61 1.47
C SER A 16 28.95 26.25 1.34
N ALA A 17 27.91 26.02 2.14
CA ALA A 17 26.96 24.95 1.87
C ALA A 17 26.34 25.22 0.50
N LEU A 18 26.78 24.49 -0.52
CA LEU A 18 26.17 24.51 -1.83
C LEU A 18 24.75 23.98 -1.64
N ALA A 19 23.75 24.86 -1.75
CA ALA A 19 22.36 24.46 -1.79
C ALA A 19 22.18 23.52 -2.98
N GLN A 20 21.98 22.24 -2.70
CA GLN A 20 21.74 21.26 -3.73
C GLN A 20 20.28 21.38 -4.16
N THR A 21 20.05 21.83 -5.39
CA THR A 21 18.69 21.85 -5.96
C THR A 21 18.26 20.42 -6.22
N VAL A 22 17.32 19.91 -5.45
CA VAL A 22 16.67 18.62 -5.70
C VAL A 22 15.54 18.86 -6.69
N THR A 23 15.70 18.38 -7.92
CA THR A 23 14.63 18.35 -8.93
C THR A 23 14.09 16.94 -9.04
N SER A 24 12.77 16.78 -9.01
CA SER A 24 12.12 15.50 -9.31
C SER A 24 11.58 15.51 -10.73
N ALA A 25 11.74 14.40 -11.46
CA ALA A 25 11.11 14.20 -12.76
C ALA A 25 9.59 13.94 -12.63
N ASN A 26 9.16 13.39 -11.49
CA ASN A 26 7.77 13.01 -11.19
C ASN A 26 7.23 13.76 -9.95
N VAL A 27 5.92 13.83 -9.80
CA VAL A 27 5.30 14.28 -8.56
C VAL A 27 5.47 13.19 -7.50
N VAL A 28 6.24 13.47 -6.46
CA VAL A 28 6.46 12.53 -5.35
C VAL A 28 5.49 12.84 -4.23
N GLY A 29 4.76 11.82 -3.80
CA GLY A 29 3.84 11.87 -2.67
C GLY A 29 4.36 11.07 -1.49
N TYR A 30 3.73 11.28 -0.33
CA TYR A 30 3.93 10.42 0.84
C TYR A 30 2.60 10.18 1.54
N ILE A 31 2.40 8.97 2.07
CA ILE A 31 1.30 8.65 2.97
C ILE A 31 1.85 8.08 4.27
N LYS A 32 1.29 8.56 5.38
CA LYS A 32 1.55 8.02 6.71
C LYS A 32 0.36 7.15 7.09
N ALA A 33 0.64 5.90 7.45
CA ALA A 33 -0.35 4.97 7.94
C ALA A 33 0.06 4.49 9.33
N GLU A 34 -0.83 4.63 10.30
CA GLU A 34 -0.62 4.12 11.64
C GLU A 34 -1.15 2.69 11.72
N THR A 35 -0.35 1.79 12.27
CA THR A 35 -0.73 0.41 12.54
C THR A 35 -0.54 0.08 14.00
N GLN A 36 -1.40 -0.78 14.54
CA GLN A 36 -1.28 -1.32 15.90
C GLN A 36 -0.57 -2.69 15.90
N ASP A 37 -0.34 -3.26 17.08
CA ASP A 37 0.12 -4.65 17.22
C ASP A 37 -0.79 -5.62 16.45
N GLY A 38 -0.19 -6.59 15.77
CA GLY A 38 -0.91 -7.59 15.00
C GLY A 38 -1.08 -7.26 13.51
N LEU A 39 -1.94 -8.03 12.85
CA LEU A 39 -2.06 -8.10 11.39
C LEU A 39 -3.05 -7.07 10.86
N GLN A 40 -2.61 -6.24 9.92
CA GLN A 40 -3.40 -5.20 9.25
C GLN A 40 -3.19 -5.25 7.75
N LEU A 41 -4.25 -4.93 7.01
CA LEU A 41 -4.20 -4.91 5.55
C LEU A 41 -3.82 -3.51 5.09
N MET A 42 -2.74 -3.40 4.33
CA MET A 42 -2.15 -2.14 3.92
C MET A 42 -1.95 -2.08 2.41
N SER A 43 -1.77 -0.87 1.90
CA SER A 43 -1.39 -0.63 0.52
C SER A 43 -0.60 0.65 0.33
N SER A 44 0.13 0.71 -0.78
CA SER A 44 0.73 1.93 -1.31
C SER A 44 -0.12 2.45 -2.47
N PRO A 45 -0.72 3.66 -2.38
CA PRO A 45 -1.46 4.30 -3.48
C PRO A 45 -0.55 5.03 -4.47
N PHE A 46 0.69 4.55 -4.63
CA PHE A 46 1.67 5.14 -5.53
C PHE A 46 1.92 4.20 -6.72
N GLY A 47 2.72 4.67 -7.67
CA GLY A 47 3.31 3.81 -8.68
C GLY A 47 4.14 2.67 -8.08
N PRO A 48 4.69 1.78 -8.93
CA PRO A 48 5.51 0.68 -8.47
C PRO A 48 6.62 1.14 -7.52
N ALA A 49 6.70 0.54 -6.34
CA ALA A 49 7.63 0.96 -5.27
C ALA A 49 8.32 -0.24 -4.64
N SER A 50 9.56 -0.07 -4.16
CA SER A 50 10.25 -1.13 -3.44
C SER A 50 9.65 -1.28 -2.04
N ILE A 51 9.54 -2.52 -1.55
CA ILE A 51 9.20 -2.75 -0.13
C ILE A 51 10.26 -2.12 0.78
N ASN A 52 11.51 -2.02 0.32
CA ASN A 52 12.58 -1.35 1.07
C ASN A 52 12.46 0.17 1.10
N ASP A 53 11.52 0.77 0.36
CA ASP A 53 11.19 2.20 0.47
C ASP A 53 10.17 2.47 1.60
N LEU A 54 9.58 1.41 2.17
CA LEU A 54 8.76 1.52 3.38
C LEU A 54 9.64 1.83 4.59
N SER A 55 9.46 3.03 5.15
CA SER A 55 10.11 3.44 6.38
C SER A 55 9.19 3.23 7.58
N LEU A 56 9.73 2.68 8.66
CA LEU A 56 9.02 2.46 9.91
C LEU A 56 9.52 3.42 10.99
N THR A 57 8.59 4.01 11.74
CA THR A 57 8.88 4.67 13.02
C THR A 57 8.25 3.84 14.13
N ASN A 58 9.05 3.48 15.16
CA ASN A 58 8.69 2.55 16.23
C ASN A 58 8.45 1.10 15.79
N GLY A 59 8.86 0.74 14.56
CA GLY A 59 8.83 -0.65 14.09
C GLY A 59 9.81 -1.54 14.87
N VAL A 60 9.56 -2.85 14.88
CA VAL A 60 10.40 -3.82 15.55
C VAL A 60 11.22 -4.60 14.53
N GLY A 61 12.53 -4.35 14.52
CA GLY A 61 13.48 -5.15 13.75
C GLY A 61 13.96 -6.38 14.54
N GLY A 62 14.25 -7.47 13.84
CA GLY A 62 14.76 -8.70 14.45
C GLY A 62 15.45 -9.62 13.44
N PHE A 63 16.13 -10.65 13.92
CA PHE A 63 16.87 -11.60 13.06
C PHE A 63 16.01 -12.74 12.51
N THR A 64 14.74 -12.82 12.94
CA THR A 64 13.80 -13.86 12.53
C THR A 64 12.39 -13.28 12.42
N ALA A 65 11.56 -13.90 11.58
CA ALA A 65 10.21 -13.42 11.31
C ALA A 65 9.25 -13.49 12.51
N ASP A 66 9.52 -14.32 13.51
CA ASP A 66 8.67 -14.48 14.69
C ASP A 66 8.78 -13.32 15.69
N ILE A 67 9.91 -12.61 15.71
CA ILE A 67 10.19 -11.49 16.62
C ILE A 67 10.24 -10.13 15.93
N ALA A 68 10.27 -10.09 14.59
CA ALA A 68 10.30 -8.87 13.80
C ALA A 68 8.94 -8.54 13.18
N ASP A 69 8.74 -7.28 12.79
CA ASP A 69 7.64 -6.86 11.93
C ASP A 69 7.66 -7.66 10.61
N ASN A 70 6.47 -7.97 10.07
CA ASN A 70 6.35 -8.80 8.88
C ASN A 70 5.52 -8.15 7.79
N ILE A 71 5.84 -8.47 6.54
CA ILE A 71 5.01 -8.20 5.37
C ILE A 71 4.67 -9.53 4.71
N HIS A 72 3.40 -9.71 4.36
CA HIS A 72 2.91 -10.87 3.63
C HIS A 72 2.24 -10.39 2.33
N VAL A 73 2.90 -10.63 1.20
CA VAL A 73 2.38 -10.29 -0.13
C VAL A 73 1.69 -11.53 -0.70
N TYR A 74 0.42 -11.40 -1.08
CA TYR A 74 -0.31 -12.50 -1.71
C TYR A 74 -0.11 -12.47 -3.21
N VAL A 75 0.41 -13.57 -3.77
CA VAL A 75 0.58 -13.76 -5.21
C VAL A 75 -0.44 -14.79 -5.69
N PRO A 76 -1.41 -14.41 -6.54
CA PRO A 76 -2.40 -15.34 -7.08
C PRO A 76 -1.74 -16.60 -7.68
N GLY A 77 -2.24 -17.77 -7.28
CA GLY A 77 -1.71 -19.07 -7.70
C GLY A 77 -0.39 -19.52 -7.04
N SER A 78 0.36 -18.62 -6.38
CA SER A 78 1.62 -18.94 -5.70
C SER A 78 1.53 -18.84 -4.17
N GLY A 79 0.51 -18.18 -3.63
CA GLY A 79 0.31 -18.02 -2.19
C GLY A 79 1.08 -16.82 -1.61
N TYR A 80 1.43 -16.90 -0.33
CA TYR A 80 2.09 -15.79 0.37
C TYR A 80 3.61 -15.81 0.22
N GLN A 81 4.17 -14.66 -0.14
CA GLN A 81 5.57 -14.33 0.04
C GLN A 81 5.72 -13.55 1.35
N ASN A 82 6.62 -13.99 2.22
CA ASN A 82 6.76 -13.47 3.58
C ASN A 82 8.12 -12.80 3.74
N TYR A 83 8.10 -11.60 4.29
CA TYR A 83 9.28 -10.78 4.55
C TYR A 83 9.28 -10.30 5.99
N TYR A 84 10.47 -10.07 6.54
CA TYR A 84 10.60 -9.51 7.88
C TYR A 84 11.64 -8.38 7.93
N TYR A 85 11.44 -7.47 8.87
CA TYR A 85 12.28 -6.29 9.02
C TYR A 85 13.51 -6.61 9.87
N LEU A 86 14.71 -6.46 9.30
CA LEU A 86 15.96 -6.63 10.04
C LEU A 86 16.19 -5.46 10.99
N GLY A 87 16.68 -5.79 12.19
CA GLY A 87 17.21 -4.80 13.12
C GLY A 87 18.63 -4.37 12.76
N TYR A 88 19.34 -3.82 13.74
CA TYR A 88 20.77 -3.51 13.60
C TYR A 88 21.59 -4.81 13.60
N THR A 89 22.24 -5.08 12.47
CA THR A 89 23.13 -6.22 12.24
C THR A 89 24.61 -5.84 12.40
N GLY A 90 24.93 -4.56 12.24
CA GLY A 90 26.30 -4.05 12.17
C GLY A 90 26.89 -4.04 10.76
N ASP A 91 26.14 -4.53 9.77
CA ASP A 91 26.44 -4.37 8.34
C ASP A 91 25.45 -3.37 7.73
N PRO A 92 25.93 -2.18 7.30
CA PRO A 92 25.08 -1.16 6.68
C PRO A 92 24.29 -1.63 5.45
N ALA A 93 24.70 -2.72 4.80
CA ALA A 93 23.95 -3.30 3.69
C ALA A 93 22.63 -3.94 4.15
N TYR A 94 22.57 -4.46 5.38
CA TYR A 94 21.43 -5.21 5.92
C TYR A 94 20.67 -4.45 7.00
N ASP A 95 21.31 -3.51 7.67
CA ASP A 95 20.70 -2.73 8.73
C ASP A 95 19.39 -2.09 8.25
N TYR A 96 18.29 -2.42 8.96
CA TYR A 96 16.97 -1.82 8.73
C TYR A 96 16.39 -2.11 7.33
N LYS A 97 16.68 -3.29 6.78
CA LYS A 97 16.14 -3.77 5.50
C LYS A 97 15.09 -4.85 5.69
N TRP A 98 14.19 -4.97 4.72
CA TRP A 98 13.29 -6.11 4.60
C TRP A 98 14.02 -7.26 3.90
N VAL A 99 13.89 -8.47 4.47
CA VAL A 99 14.51 -9.70 3.96
C VAL A 99 13.52 -10.86 3.88
N ASP A 100 13.85 -11.87 3.07
CA ASP A 100 13.12 -13.15 3.02
C ASP A 100 13.56 -14.11 4.14
N GLY A 101 12.88 -15.27 4.21
CA GLY A 101 13.23 -16.34 5.15
C GLY A 101 14.64 -16.93 5.00
N SER A 102 15.34 -16.61 3.91
CA SER A 102 16.72 -17.02 3.62
C SER A 102 17.73 -15.89 3.84
N PHE A 103 17.31 -14.77 4.45
CA PHE A 103 18.15 -13.60 4.74
C PHE A 103 18.59 -12.81 3.50
N ASN A 104 17.89 -12.94 2.37
CA ASN A 104 18.16 -12.13 1.18
C ASN A 104 17.41 -10.79 1.28
N ILE A 105 18.09 -9.69 0.98
CA ILE A 105 17.45 -8.37 0.86
C ILE A 105 16.45 -8.39 -0.29
N ILE A 106 15.23 -7.95 0.00
CA ILE A 106 14.16 -7.93 -0.99
C ILE A 106 14.40 -6.82 -2.01
N THR A 107 14.45 -7.19 -3.27
CA THR A 107 14.50 -6.25 -4.40
C THR A 107 13.16 -6.16 -5.14
N ASN A 108 12.15 -6.88 -4.64
CA ASN A 108 10.82 -6.91 -5.24
C ASN A 108 10.22 -5.50 -5.22
N VAL A 109 9.80 -5.07 -6.40
CA VAL A 109 8.96 -3.91 -6.60
C VAL A 109 7.52 -4.38 -6.45
N MET A 110 6.78 -3.81 -5.49
CA MET A 110 5.33 -3.99 -5.45
C MET A 110 4.74 -3.28 -6.67
N PRO A 111 4.00 -3.98 -7.54
CA PRO A 111 3.26 -3.31 -8.58
C PRO A 111 2.32 -2.27 -7.95
N GLY A 112 2.03 -1.19 -8.69
CA GLY A 112 0.92 -0.31 -8.31
C GLY A 112 -0.37 -1.12 -8.12
N SER A 113 -1.29 -0.61 -7.29
CA SER A 113 -2.57 -1.29 -6.99
C SER A 113 -2.43 -2.65 -6.26
N THR A 114 -1.28 -2.92 -5.64
CA THR A 114 -1.06 -4.12 -4.82
C THR A 114 -1.23 -3.79 -3.33
N ALA A 115 -2.00 -4.63 -2.65
CA ALA A 115 -2.09 -4.63 -1.19
C ALA A 115 -1.31 -5.80 -0.58
N PHE A 116 -0.98 -5.68 0.69
CA PHE A 116 -0.25 -6.69 1.45
C PHE A 116 -0.67 -6.64 2.92
N TRP A 117 -0.47 -7.75 3.63
CA TRP A 117 -0.58 -7.73 5.07
C TRP A 117 0.70 -7.19 5.69
N TYR A 118 0.55 -6.26 6.61
CA TYR A 118 1.60 -5.86 7.53
C TYR A 118 1.28 -6.38 8.92
N ARG A 119 2.24 -7.01 9.57
CA ARG A 119 2.15 -7.41 10.96
C ARG A 119 3.12 -6.57 11.78
N SER A 120 2.59 -5.71 12.64
CA SER A 120 3.42 -5.11 13.67
C SER A 120 3.69 -6.13 14.77
N ARG A 121 4.89 -6.09 15.32
CA ARG A 121 5.29 -6.69 16.60
C ARG A 121 5.57 -5.62 17.66
N ALA A 122 5.36 -4.35 17.33
CA ALA A 122 5.45 -3.29 18.32
C ALA A 122 4.29 -3.47 19.29
N GLY A 123 4.56 -3.41 20.60
CA GLY A 123 3.52 -3.40 21.63
C GLY A 123 2.70 -2.08 21.67
N GLY A 124 2.56 -1.40 20.54
CA GLY A 124 1.97 -0.07 20.40
C GLY A 124 1.83 0.33 18.93
N THR A 125 1.70 1.63 18.69
CA THR A 125 1.49 2.16 17.33
C THR A 125 2.80 2.31 16.56
N VAL A 126 2.83 1.77 15.35
CA VAL A 126 3.90 1.97 14.35
C VAL A 126 3.42 2.95 13.29
N THR A 127 4.27 3.92 12.94
CA THR A 127 4.02 4.77 11.77
C THR A 127 4.76 4.19 10.57
N ASN A 128 3.98 3.84 9.55
CA ASN A 128 4.44 3.36 8.26
C ASN A 128 4.43 4.54 7.30
N LEU A 129 5.58 4.88 6.74
CA LEU A 129 5.71 5.92 5.74
C LEU A 129 5.96 5.28 4.39
N PHE A 130 5.03 5.47 3.46
CA PHE A 130 5.22 5.15 2.05
C PHE A 130 5.52 6.45 1.31
N ALA A 131 6.52 6.42 0.44
CA ALA A 131 6.82 7.48 -0.50
C ALA A 131 6.89 6.88 -1.90
N GLY A 132 6.44 7.63 -2.90
CA GLY A 132 6.46 7.15 -4.27
C GLY A 132 5.87 8.15 -5.26
N ASP A 133 5.89 7.76 -6.52
CA ASP A 133 5.34 8.56 -7.61
C ASP A 133 3.81 8.58 -7.53
N VAL A 134 3.23 9.78 -7.51
CA VAL A 134 1.78 9.96 -7.53
C VAL A 134 1.26 9.66 -8.93
N PRO A 135 0.29 8.74 -9.10
CA PRO A 135 -0.26 8.45 -10.41
C PRO A 135 -0.95 9.68 -11.04
N MET A 136 -0.41 10.10 -12.18
CA MET A 136 -0.94 11.25 -12.93
C MET A 136 -1.97 10.84 -13.97
N GLU A 137 -1.96 9.57 -14.39
CA GLU A 137 -2.89 9.02 -15.38
C GLU A 137 -4.36 9.12 -14.92
N ALA A 138 -5.26 9.40 -15.88
CA ALA A 138 -6.71 9.51 -15.63
C ALA A 138 -7.34 8.17 -15.22
N SER A 139 -6.71 7.05 -15.62
CA SER A 139 -7.14 5.71 -15.28
C SER A 139 -5.97 4.77 -15.07
N ASN A 140 -6.18 3.71 -14.29
CA ASN A 140 -5.23 2.63 -14.06
C ASN A 140 -5.90 1.29 -14.36
N ASP A 141 -5.32 0.51 -15.26
CA ASP A 141 -5.83 -0.81 -15.60
C ASP A 141 -5.19 -1.86 -14.68
N VAL A 142 -6.04 -2.57 -13.93
CA VAL A 142 -5.64 -3.68 -13.07
C VAL A 142 -6.17 -4.99 -13.65
N VAL A 143 -5.27 -5.93 -13.91
CA VAL A 143 -5.68 -7.28 -14.33
C VAL A 143 -6.20 -8.06 -13.13
N ILE A 144 -7.46 -8.47 -13.21
CA ILE A 144 -8.14 -9.27 -12.23
C ILE A 144 -8.15 -10.71 -12.72
N ALA A 145 -7.36 -11.58 -12.11
CA ALA A 145 -7.40 -13.00 -12.39
C ALA A 145 -8.67 -13.64 -11.81
N GLU A 146 -9.07 -14.78 -12.35
CA GLU A 146 -10.11 -15.61 -11.73
C GLU A 146 -9.69 -16.04 -10.32
N GLY A 147 -10.63 -16.01 -9.37
CA GLY A 147 -10.39 -16.40 -7.99
C GLY A 147 -10.12 -15.20 -7.07
N LEU A 148 -9.42 -15.47 -5.97
CA LEU A 148 -9.20 -14.51 -4.89
C LEU A 148 -7.86 -13.80 -5.07
N GLN A 149 -7.84 -12.48 -4.93
CA GLN A 149 -6.63 -11.66 -5.00
C GLN A 149 -6.69 -10.45 -4.07
N LEU A 150 -5.53 -9.93 -3.72
CA LEU A 150 -5.37 -8.79 -2.84
C LEU A 150 -5.04 -7.55 -3.67
N ILE A 151 -5.89 -6.54 -3.60
CA ILE A 151 -5.85 -5.35 -4.45
C ILE A 151 -5.84 -4.10 -3.58
N SER A 152 -5.23 -3.03 -4.09
CA SER A 152 -5.38 -1.70 -3.53
C SER A 152 -5.93 -0.69 -4.51
N TRP A 153 -6.44 0.40 -3.96
CA TRP A 153 -6.79 1.57 -4.73
C TRP A 153 -5.52 2.34 -5.14
N PRO A 154 -5.31 2.63 -6.44
CA PRO A 154 -4.07 3.28 -6.92
C PRO A 154 -4.03 4.79 -6.69
N TYR A 155 -5.01 5.38 -6.03
CA TYR A 155 -5.10 6.82 -5.88
C TYR A 155 -5.08 7.23 -4.42
N THR A 156 -4.54 8.43 -4.15
CA THR A 156 -4.40 8.98 -2.80
C THR A 156 -5.71 9.63 -2.32
N ALA A 157 -6.84 8.97 -2.53
CA ALA A 157 -8.14 9.37 -2.03
C ALA A 157 -8.96 8.15 -1.66
N ASP A 158 -9.98 8.36 -0.83
CA ASP A 158 -10.94 7.33 -0.47
C ASP A 158 -11.61 6.74 -1.72
N MET A 159 -11.71 5.41 -1.75
CA MET A 159 -12.42 4.67 -2.78
C MET A 159 -13.85 4.41 -2.32
N ASP A 160 -14.83 5.09 -2.93
CA ASP A 160 -16.22 4.69 -2.81
C ASP A 160 -16.47 3.45 -3.68
N ILE A 161 -16.74 2.32 -3.02
CA ILE A 161 -16.98 1.00 -3.63
C ILE A 161 -18.05 1.06 -4.74
N ASN A 162 -19.04 1.95 -4.65
CA ASN A 162 -20.11 2.06 -5.64
C ASN A 162 -19.86 3.10 -6.74
N SER A 163 -18.77 3.85 -6.65
CA SER A 163 -18.35 4.87 -7.64
C SER A 163 -17.19 4.40 -8.53
N VAL A 164 -16.57 3.25 -8.25
CA VAL A 164 -15.42 2.69 -8.98
C VAL A 164 -15.72 2.17 -10.40
N GLY A 165 -16.97 2.20 -10.85
CA GLY A 165 -17.35 1.93 -12.24
C GLY A 165 -16.92 0.55 -12.76
N LEU A 166 -17.26 -0.53 -12.06
CA LEU A 166 -16.95 -1.89 -12.51
C LEU A 166 -17.72 -2.26 -13.78
N THR A 167 -17.05 -2.28 -14.93
CA THR A 167 -17.70 -2.52 -16.22
C THR A 167 -17.77 -3.99 -16.63
N ASN A 168 -16.86 -4.82 -16.12
CA ASN A 168 -16.62 -6.18 -16.63
C ASN A 168 -16.79 -7.30 -15.61
N GLY A 169 -17.13 -6.95 -14.37
CA GLY A 169 -17.31 -7.91 -13.27
C GLY A 169 -18.55 -8.79 -13.45
N LEU A 170 -18.58 -9.92 -12.74
CA LEU A 170 -19.71 -10.83 -12.76
C LEU A 170 -20.70 -10.46 -11.65
N GLY A 171 -21.86 -9.93 -12.04
CA GLY A 171 -22.95 -9.61 -11.12
C GLY A 171 -23.87 -10.80 -10.85
N GLY A 172 -24.52 -10.83 -9.68
CA GLY A 172 -25.50 -11.87 -9.32
C GLY A 172 -26.27 -11.55 -8.05
N PHE A 173 -27.35 -12.28 -7.79
CA PHE A 173 -28.23 -12.05 -6.63
C PHE A 173 -27.70 -12.63 -5.31
N THR A 174 -26.59 -13.35 -5.35
CA THR A 174 -25.98 -13.99 -4.18
C THR A 174 -24.46 -13.94 -4.26
N ALA A 175 -23.82 -13.92 -3.09
CA ALA A 175 -22.35 -13.81 -2.99
C ALA A 175 -21.58 -15.02 -3.54
N ASP A 176 -22.23 -16.18 -3.68
CA ASP A 176 -21.60 -17.40 -4.21
C ASP A 176 -21.45 -17.40 -5.73
N VAL A 177 -22.28 -16.63 -6.45
CA VAL A 177 -22.24 -16.52 -7.92
C VAL A 177 -21.70 -15.18 -8.42
N ALA A 178 -21.75 -14.13 -7.59
CA ALA A 178 -21.26 -12.79 -7.92
C ALA A 178 -19.81 -12.56 -7.46
N ASP A 179 -19.15 -11.61 -8.09
CA ASP A 179 -17.87 -11.07 -7.63
C ASP A 179 -18.00 -10.52 -6.19
N ASN A 180 -16.92 -10.60 -5.41
CA ASN A 180 -16.93 -10.18 -4.01
C ASN A 180 -15.81 -9.17 -3.70
N ILE A 181 -16.09 -8.26 -2.78
CA ILE A 181 -15.10 -7.40 -2.11
C ILE A 181 -15.14 -7.73 -0.62
N HIS A 182 -13.98 -7.99 -0.03
CA HIS A 182 -13.83 -8.17 1.42
C HIS A 182 -12.87 -7.11 1.98
N VAL A 183 -13.41 -6.18 2.77
CA VAL A 183 -12.65 -5.10 3.39
C VAL A 183 -12.35 -5.49 4.82
N TYR A 184 -11.07 -5.55 5.18
CA TYR A 184 -10.67 -5.85 6.56
C TYR A 184 -10.64 -4.57 7.39
N ILE A 185 -11.42 -4.54 8.46
CA ILE A 185 -11.43 -3.44 9.43
C ILE A 185 -10.77 -3.94 10.72
N PRO A 186 -9.64 -3.37 11.14
CA PRO A 186 -8.98 -3.75 12.38
C PRO A 186 -9.94 -3.73 13.57
N GLY A 187 -9.95 -4.81 14.36
CA GLY A 187 -10.84 -4.98 15.50
C GLY A 187 -12.30 -5.31 15.18
N SER A 188 -12.79 -5.03 13.97
CA SER A 188 -14.18 -5.32 13.55
C SER A 188 -14.30 -6.53 12.62
N GLY A 189 -13.20 -6.98 12.01
CA GLY A 189 -13.19 -8.11 11.08
C GLY A 189 -13.52 -7.70 9.64
N TYR A 190 -14.07 -8.63 8.87
CA TYR A 190 -14.38 -8.39 7.45
C TYR A 190 -15.78 -7.82 7.24
N GLN A 191 -15.85 -6.74 6.46
CA GLN A 191 -17.05 -6.35 5.75
C GLN A 191 -17.05 -7.00 4.36
N ASN A 192 -18.13 -7.71 4.03
CA ASN A 192 -18.23 -8.51 2.83
C ASN A 192 -19.33 -7.94 1.94
N TYR A 193 -18.97 -7.67 0.68
CA TYR A 193 -19.89 -7.16 -0.32
C TYR A 193 -19.86 -8.07 -1.55
N TYR A 194 -20.98 -8.14 -2.27
CA TYR A 194 -21.06 -8.79 -3.57
C TYR A 194 -21.72 -7.87 -4.60
N TYR A 195 -21.31 -8.04 -5.86
CA TYR A 195 -21.76 -7.18 -6.95
C TYR A 195 -23.12 -7.63 -7.49
N LEU A 196 -24.13 -6.78 -7.38
CA LEU A 196 -25.40 -6.98 -8.06
C LEU A 196 -25.25 -6.65 -9.55
N GLY A 197 -25.78 -7.51 -10.41
CA GLY A 197 -25.91 -7.23 -11.83
C GLY A 197 -27.11 -6.32 -12.12
N TYR A 198 -27.71 -6.50 -13.30
CA TYR A 198 -29.01 -5.90 -13.59
C TYR A 198 -30.11 -6.62 -12.81
N THR A 199 -30.78 -5.90 -11.92
CA THR A 199 -31.88 -6.36 -11.09
C THR A 199 -33.23 -5.85 -11.60
N GLY A 200 -33.23 -4.74 -12.34
CA GLY A 200 -34.43 -4.01 -12.78
C GLY A 200 -34.88 -2.92 -11.81
N ASP A 201 -34.24 -2.77 -10.65
CA ASP A 201 -34.40 -1.64 -9.74
C ASP A 201 -33.18 -0.70 -9.87
N PRO A 202 -33.36 0.53 -10.36
CA PRO A 202 -32.27 1.49 -10.53
C PRO A 202 -31.47 1.80 -9.25
N ASN A 203 -32.04 1.55 -8.06
CA ASN A 203 -31.33 1.75 -6.80
C ASN A 203 -30.28 0.67 -6.53
N TYR A 204 -30.46 -0.52 -7.12
CA TYR A 204 -29.63 -1.71 -6.87
C TYR A 204 -28.85 -2.17 -8.09
N ASP A 205 -29.27 -1.77 -9.29
CA ASP A 205 -28.59 -2.11 -10.53
C ASP A 205 -27.10 -1.72 -10.47
N TYR A 206 -26.24 -2.72 -10.65
CA TYR A 206 -24.78 -2.55 -10.69
C TYR A 206 -24.19 -1.98 -9.39
N LYS A 207 -24.76 -2.35 -8.24
CA LYS A 207 -24.29 -1.94 -6.91
C LYS A 207 -23.64 -3.08 -6.14
N TRP A 208 -22.68 -2.74 -5.30
CA TRP A 208 -22.16 -3.61 -4.27
C TRP A 208 -23.06 -3.58 -3.04
N VAL A 209 -23.47 -4.76 -2.57
CA VAL A 209 -24.35 -4.90 -1.40
C VAL A 209 -23.81 -5.93 -0.41
N ASP A 210 -24.21 -5.81 0.85
CA ASP A 210 -23.91 -6.81 1.88
C ASP A 210 -24.87 -8.02 1.83
N GLY A 211 -24.64 -9.01 2.70
CA GLY A 211 -25.49 -10.21 2.81
C GLY A 211 -26.94 -9.95 3.21
N SER A 212 -27.28 -8.73 3.64
CA SER A 212 -28.64 -8.28 3.98
C SER A 212 -29.24 -7.35 2.92
N PHE A 213 -28.62 -7.25 1.73
CA PHE A 213 -29.04 -6.35 0.64
C PHE A 213 -28.92 -4.85 0.96
N ASN A 214 -28.07 -4.45 1.92
CA ASN A 214 -27.75 -3.04 2.11
C ASN A 214 -26.66 -2.62 1.12
N ILE A 215 -26.85 -1.47 0.46
CA ILE A 215 -25.84 -0.88 -0.43
C ILE A 215 -24.60 -0.51 0.37
N ALA A 216 -23.42 -0.86 -0.14
CA ALA A 216 -22.15 -0.50 0.47
C ALA A 216 -21.98 1.03 0.50
N THR A 217 -21.74 1.59 1.68
CA THR A 217 -21.53 3.04 1.89
C THR A 217 -20.15 3.39 2.46
N ASN A 218 -19.40 2.38 2.92
CA ASN A 218 -18.13 2.61 3.61
C ASN A 218 -17.02 2.79 2.57
N PRO A 219 -16.36 3.96 2.52
CA PRO A 219 -15.21 4.13 1.65
C PRO A 219 -14.03 3.27 2.11
N ILE A 220 -13.18 2.87 1.16
CA ILE A 220 -11.89 2.25 1.45
C ILE A 220 -10.80 3.34 1.43
N PRO A 221 -10.08 3.57 2.55
CA PRO A 221 -9.03 4.58 2.59
C PRO A 221 -7.85 4.28 1.63
N PRO A 222 -7.10 5.31 1.17
CA PRO A 222 -6.03 5.15 0.18
C PRO A 222 -4.82 4.30 0.62
N ASN A 223 -4.69 4.01 1.91
CA ASN A 223 -3.65 3.12 2.47
C ASN A 223 -4.16 1.72 2.82
N SER A 224 -5.41 1.42 2.48
CA SER A 224 -6.08 0.17 2.82
C SER A 224 -6.23 -0.71 1.59
N GLY A 225 -5.82 -1.97 1.74
CA GLY A 225 -6.12 -3.01 0.76
C GLY A 225 -7.50 -3.61 0.96
N PHE A 226 -7.92 -4.41 -0.01
CA PHE A 226 -9.09 -5.28 0.11
C PHE A 226 -8.88 -6.57 -0.68
N TRP A 227 -9.61 -7.62 -0.31
CA TRP A 227 -9.70 -8.80 -1.14
C TRP A 227 -10.75 -8.58 -2.22
N TYR A 228 -10.40 -8.96 -3.44
CA TYR A 228 -11.36 -9.11 -4.53
C TYR A 228 -11.45 -10.58 -4.89
N ARG A 229 -12.68 -11.09 -5.02
CA ARG A 229 -12.94 -12.43 -5.56
C ARG A 229 -13.63 -12.30 -6.90
N CYS A 230 -12.91 -12.62 -7.96
CA CYS A 230 -13.44 -12.74 -9.31
C CYS A 230 -14.08 -14.11 -9.51
N ARG A 231 -15.36 -14.13 -9.85
CA ARG A 231 -16.12 -15.33 -10.23
C ARG A 231 -16.17 -15.54 -11.73
N LYS A 232 -15.75 -14.55 -12.52
CA LYS A 232 -15.68 -14.64 -13.97
C LYS A 232 -14.52 -15.54 -14.40
N THR A 233 -14.83 -16.59 -15.16
CA THR A 233 -13.81 -17.47 -15.73
C THR A 233 -12.83 -16.70 -16.61
N GLY A 234 -11.53 -16.92 -16.39
CA GLY A 234 -10.46 -16.24 -17.12
C GLY A 234 -10.17 -14.80 -16.69
N GLY A 235 -10.91 -14.25 -15.72
CA GLY A 235 -10.68 -12.91 -15.20
C GLY A 235 -11.14 -11.78 -16.13
N PHE A 236 -10.68 -10.56 -15.85
CA PHE A 236 -10.93 -9.36 -16.67
C PHE A 236 -9.96 -8.23 -16.31
N THR A 237 -9.93 -7.17 -17.12
CA THR A 237 -9.23 -5.91 -16.76
C THR A 237 -10.23 -4.94 -16.13
N TRP A 238 -9.91 -4.49 -14.93
CA TRP A 238 -10.63 -3.43 -14.23
C TRP A 238 -9.92 -2.10 -14.46
N THR A 239 -10.57 -1.21 -15.19
CA THR A 239 -10.15 0.18 -15.34
C THR A 239 -10.62 0.99 -14.14
N MET A 240 -9.69 1.36 -13.26
CA MET A 240 -9.93 2.21 -12.11
C MET A 240 -9.73 3.66 -12.53
N ASN A 241 -10.76 4.49 -12.41
CA ASN A 241 -10.67 5.90 -12.79
C ASN A 241 -10.24 6.76 -11.61
N LYS A 242 -9.42 7.77 -11.89
CA LYS A 242 -8.96 8.74 -10.90
C LYS A 242 -10.17 9.48 -10.31
N PRO A 243 -10.32 9.51 -8.97
CA PRO A 243 -11.52 10.07 -8.34
C PRO A 243 -11.43 11.59 -8.14
N TYR A 244 -10.29 12.23 -8.45
CA TYR A 244 -10.06 13.66 -8.30
C TYR A 244 -9.40 14.27 -9.54
N LEU A 245 -9.83 15.50 -9.85
CA LEU A 245 -9.37 16.34 -10.98
C LEU A 245 -9.73 15.79 -12.36
N ASN A 246 -10.93 16.15 -12.82
CA ASN A 246 -11.25 16.35 -14.24
C ASN A 246 -11.46 17.86 -14.45
N ASP A 247 -10.40 18.65 -14.34
CA ASP A 247 -10.42 20.03 -14.86
C ASP A 247 -9.92 20.03 -16.31
#